data_AF-A0A0X3VWV9-F1
#
_entry.id   AF-A0A0X3VWV9-F1
#
_cell.length_a   1.000
_cell.length_b   1.000
_cell.length_c   1.000
_cell.angle_alpha   90.00
_cell.angle_beta   90.00
_cell.angle_gamma   90.00
#
_symmetry.space_group_name_H-M   'P 1'
#
loop_
_entity.id
_entity.type
_entity.pdbx_description
1 polymer ?
#
loop_
_entity_poly.entity_id
_entity_poly.type
_entity_poly.pdbx_seq_one_letter_code
_entity_poly.pdbx_strand_id
1 'polypeptide(L)'
;MPRMLDVSNDVRAEIGDEEADRLLAGDNAPGAYDCTSCRTPGNTEQELTSTVLFVGQETAVLAFAHATCVPSQVVPVSEDQLRGAVRSITGEDTAPSYAPPVPAAAHAAAPHFPAPAAPPAYPAPAPSPASPATASHTSAPSSHAPVPQQAVLGVTSGVVLVGREACPALVVEPTAPIVRPGSPGHGDEFLQLLSEQGFAPVVDLSRPPAPNPGWSVLLAMGRLHAVLMPAPGGGRPVAWWQAHSPMPLSEGWRGAVGRTRKVLIYAAAAGTIGTQPREDQLRAALDRAAARGALVGASMPLAGT
;
A
#
# COMPACT_ATOMS: atom_id res chain seq x y z
N MET A 1 22.80 28.26 -3.23
CA MET A 1 23.61 27.05 -2.95
C MET A 1 23.30 26.02 -4.02
N PRO A 2 24.24 25.18 -4.44
CA PRO A 2 23.97 24.18 -5.48
C PRO A 2 22.87 23.22 -5.01
N ARG A 3 21.83 23.05 -5.82
CA ARG A 3 20.71 22.13 -5.56
C ARG A 3 21.14 20.71 -5.93
N MET A 4 20.74 19.73 -5.14
CA MET A 4 21.07 18.32 -5.34
C MET A 4 19.98 17.62 -6.19
N LEU A 5 19.66 18.19 -7.34
CA LEU A 5 18.56 17.73 -8.21
C LEU A 5 19.04 16.79 -9.31
N ASP A 6 18.26 15.73 -9.53
CA ASP A 6 18.37 14.85 -10.68
C ASP A 6 17.24 15.13 -11.69
N VAL A 7 17.63 15.34 -12.95
CA VAL A 7 16.74 15.58 -14.09
C VAL A 7 17.13 14.62 -15.21
N SER A 8 16.29 13.61 -15.44
CA SER A 8 16.53 12.62 -16.48
C SER A 8 16.38 13.21 -17.89
N ASN A 9 16.97 12.53 -18.88
CA ASN A 9 16.88 12.94 -20.27
C ASN A 9 15.42 13.00 -20.77
N ASP A 10 14.55 12.13 -20.27
CA ASP A 10 13.13 12.12 -20.64
C ASP A 10 12.40 13.35 -20.08
N VAL A 11 12.66 13.72 -18.83
CA VAL A 11 12.11 14.94 -18.22
C VAL A 11 12.62 16.18 -18.95
N ARG A 12 13.93 16.21 -19.27
CA ARG A 12 14.58 17.29 -20.03
C ARG A 12 14.01 17.42 -21.44
N ALA A 13 13.74 16.32 -22.13
CA ALA A 13 13.11 16.33 -23.44
C ALA A 13 11.70 16.92 -23.42
N GLU A 14 10.96 16.73 -22.33
CA GLU A 14 9.58 17.20 -22.22
C GLU A 14 9.46 18.67 -21.79
N ILE A 15 10.29 19.13 -20.85
CA ILE A 15 10.25 20.53 -20.37
C ILE A 15 11.16 21.47 -21.19
N GLY A 16 12.08 20.91 -21.97
CA GLY A 16 13.09 21.64 -22.74
C GLY A 16 14.37 21.92 -21.96
N ASP A 17 15.49 22.01 -22.69
CA ASP A 17 16.83 22.16 -22.11
C ASP A 17 17.00 23.43 -21.27
N GLU A 18 16.48 24.56 -21.74
CA GLU A 18 16.56 25.83 -21.00
C GLU A 18 15.82 25.77 -19.65
N GLU A 19 14.67 25.09 -19.59
CA GLU A 19 13.91 24.95 -18.35
C GLU A 19 14.58 23.94 -17.40
N ALA A 20 15.09 22.83 -17.93
CA ALA A 20 15.87 21.87 -17.16
C ALA A 20 17.12 22.52 -16.54
N ASP A 21 17.81 23.39 -17.28
CA ASP A 21 18.99 24.10 -16.78
C ASP A 21 18.63 25.14 -15.72
N ARG A 22 17.49 25.85 -15.86
CA ARG A 22 16.94 26.73 -14.80
C ARG A 22 16.61 25.97 -13.52
N LEU A 23 16.04 24.77 -13.62
CA LEU A 23 15.77 23.91 -12.46
C LEU A 23 17.05 23.47 -11.76
N LEU A 24 18.06 23.05 -12.52
CA LEU A 24 19.36 22.65 -11.97
C LEU A 24 20.12 23.83 -11.35
N ALA A 25 19.97 25.04 -11.90
CA ALA A 25 20.48 26.28 -11.31
C ALA A 25 19.75 26.68 -10.01
N GLY A 26 18.54 26.14 -9.80
CA GLY A 26 17.73 26.33 -8.60
C GLY A 26 16.73 27.48 -8.66
N ASP A 27 16.47 28.03 -9.85
CA ASP A 27 15.55 29.17 -10.03
C ASP A 27 14.07 28.77 -9.85
N ASN A 28 13.69 27.60 -10.40
CA ASN A 28 12.32 27.07 -10.34
C ASN A 28 12.18 25.84 -9.41
N ALA A 29 13.24 25.48 -8.68
CA ALA A 29 13.22 24.36 -7.76
C ALA A 29 12.87 24.82 -6.32
N PRO A 30 11.89 24.21 -5.66
CA PRO A 30 11.51 24.57 -4.30
C PRO A 30 12.61 24.19 -3.32
N GLY A 31 12.76 24.99 -2.25
CA GLY A 31 13.63 24.67 -1.13
C GLY A 31 13.17 23.44 -0.37
N ALA A 32 12.04 23.55 0.30
CA ALA A 32 11.35 22.42 0.90
C ALA A 32 10.27 21.87 -0.05
N TYR A 33 10.06 20.55 -0.03
CA TYR A 33 9.02 19.87 -0.81
C TYR A 33 8.43 18.71 -0.01
N ASP A 34 7.23 18.27 -0.35
CA ASP A 34 6.72 16.99 0.12
C ASP A 34 7.00 15.93 -0.94
N CYS A 35 7.71 14.87 -0.57
CA CYS A 35 8.05 13.80 -1.50
C CYS A 35 6.78 13.20 -2.12
N THR A 36 6.66 13.21 -3.45
CA THR A 36 5.45 12.70 -4.15
C THR A 36 5.17 11.21 -3.88
N SER A 37 6.22 10.45 -3.52
CA SER A 37 6.11 9.03 -3.19
C SER A 37 5.78 8.77 -1.72
N CYS A 38 6.62 9.24 -0.78
CA CYS A 38 6.47 8.91 0.65
C CYS A 38 5.77 9.99 1.49
N ARG A 39 5.46 11.16 0.91
CA ARG A 39 4.85 12.33 1.57
C ARG A 39 5.64 12.90 2.75
N THR A 40 6.87 12.43 2.99
CA THR A 40 7.77 13.03 3.97
C THR A 40 8.34 14.33 3.41
N PRO A 41 8.49 15.37 4.24
CA PRO A 41 9.18 16.60 3.83
C PRO A 41 10.62 16.32 3.44
N GLY A 42 11.06 16.95 2.36
CA GLY A 42 12.42 16.91 1.85
C GLY A 42 12.94 18.31 1.55
N ASN A 43 14.25 18.44 1.29
CA ASN A 43 14.88 19.71 0.96
C ASN A 43 15.97 19.59 -0.12
N THR A 44 15.77 20.24 -1.25
CA THR A 44 16.65 20.16 -2.43
C THR A 44 18.06 20.73 -2.21
N GLU A 45 18.29 21.47 -1.13
CA GLU A 45 19.63 21.93 -0.70
C GLU A 45 20.36 20.92 0.19
N GLN A 46 19.66 19.95 0.78
CA GLN A 46 20.20 19.08 1.84
C GLN A 46 20.33 17.62 1.42
N GLU A 47 19.58 17.19 0.40
CA GLU A 47 19.52 15.78 -0.02
C GLU A 47 19.31 15.64 -1.53
N LEU A 48 19.65 14.46 -2.06
CA LEU A 48 19.41 14.13 -3.46
C LEU A 48 17.91 14.02 -3.75
N THR A 49 17.45 14.82 -4.71
CA THR A 49 16.04 14.93 -5.09
C THR A 49 15.86 14.61 -6.57
N SER A 50 14.98 13.67 -6.87
CA SER A 50 14.52 13.37 -8.23
C SER A 50 13.39 14.31 -8.66
N THR A 51 13.44 14.75 -9.92
CA THR A 51 12.30 15.40 -10.58
C THR A 51 11.36 14.38 -11.21
N VAL A 52 10.06 14.51 -10.93
CA VAL A 52 9.01 13.65 -11.50
C VAL A 52 8.03 14.53 -12.25
N LEU A 53 7.91 14.31 -13.56
CA LEU A 53 7.00 15.07 -14.40
C LEU A 53 5.76 14.23 -14.71
N PHE A 54 4.60 14.67 -14.24
CA PHE A 54 3.32 14.05 -14.56
C PHE A 54 2.73 14.70 -15.81
N VAL A 55 2.54 13.95 -16.88
CA VAL A 55 2.11 14.48 -18.19
C VAL A 55 0.72 13.95 -18.55
N GLY A 56 -0.18 14.88 -18.84
CA GLY A 56 -1.53 14.67 -19.32
C GLY A 56 -1.66 14.97 -20.80
N GLN A 57 -2.89 15.16 -21.26
CA GLN A 57 -3.13 15.51 -22.65
C GLN A 57 -2.93 17.01 -22.90
N GLU A 58 -3.20 17.84 -21.89
CA GLU A 58 -3.11 19.30 -21.98
C GLU A 58 -2.25 19.90 -20.87
N THR A 59 -2.06 19.18 -19.77
CA THR A 59 -1.35 19.69 -18.59
C THR A 59 -0.14 18.84 -18.22
N ALA A 60 0.91 19.49 -17.72
CA ALA A 60 2.06 18.83 -17.12
C ALA A 60 2.33 19.44 -15.75
N VAL A 61 2.61 18.60 -14.75
CA VAL A 61 2.90 19.01 -13.39
C VAL A 61 4.25 18.45 -12.97
N LEU A 62 5.17 19.36 -12.63
CA LEU A 62 6.48 19.00 -12.09
C LEU A 62 6.38 18.83 -10.57
N ALA A 63 6.88 17.71 -10.08
CA ALA A 63 6.95 17.38 -8.66
C ALA A 63 8.32 16.85 -8.28
N PHE A 64 8.55 16.71 -6.97
CA PHE A 64 9.84 16.34 -6.40
C PHE A 64 9.72 15.13 -5.48
N ALA A 65 10.77 14.32 -5.43
CA ALA A 65 10.84 13.14 -4.57
C ALA A 65 12.27 12.89 -4.11
N HIS A 66 12.47 12.18 -3.00
CA HIS A 66 13.80 11.68 -2.67
C HIS A 66 14.31 10.79 -3.79
N ALA A 67 15.60 10.91 -4.12
CA ALA A 67 16.23 10.07 -5.15
C ALA A 67 16.14 8.56 -4.85
N THR A 68 16.03 8.21 -3.56
CA THR A 68 15.85 6.81 -3.10
C THR A 68 14.40 6.32 -3.20
N CYS A 69 13.41 7.22 -3.27
CA CYS A 69 12.00 6.83 -3.35
C CYS A 69 11.59 6.51 -4.78
N VAL A 70 11.94 7.39 -5.71
CA VAL A 70 11.68 7.22 -7.15
C VAL A 70 12.78 7.88 -7.98
N PRO A 71 13.18 7.31 -9.12
CA PRO A 71 14.11 7.95 -10.03
C PRO A 71 13.46 9.14 -10.73
N SER A 72 14.29 10.03 -11.31
CA SER A 72 13.76 11.08 -12.18
C SER A 72 13.12 10.49 -13.43
N GLN A 73 11.85 10.83 -13.69
CA GLN A 73 11.06 10.18 -14.75
C GLN A 73 9.84 11.00 -15.19
N VAL A 74 9.33 10.67 -16.37
CA VAL A 74 8.04 11.14 -16.88
C VAL A 74 6.97 10.07 -16.61
N VAL A 75 5.86 10.47 -15.99
CA VAL A 75 4.74 9.59 -15.64
C VAL A 75 3.49 10.05 -16.39
N PRO A 76 3.01 9.28 -17.40
CA PRO A 76 1.76 9.60 -18.07
C PRO A 76 0.57 9.36 -17.13
N VAL A 77 -0.31 10.34 -17.03
CA VAL A 77 -1.51 10.31 -16.17
C VAL A 77 -2.72 10.85 -16.91
N SER A 78 -3.93 10.49 -16.49
CA SER A 78 -5.14 11.04 -17.11
C SER A 78 -5.32 12.52 -16.75
N GLU A 79 -5.86 13.31 -17.69
CA GLU A 79 -6.10 14.75 -17.52
C GLU A 79 -6.94 15.07 -16.27
N ASP A 80 -7.94 14.25 -15.96
CA ASP A 80 -8.79 14.43 -14.76
C ASP A 80 -8.00 14.29 -13.44
N GLN A 81 -7.00 13.41 -13.41
CA GLN A 81 -6.15 13.18 -12.25
C GLN A 81 -5.19 14.37 -12.02
N LEU A 82 -4.68 14.96 -13.11
CA LEU A 82 -3.83 16.16 -13.04
C LEU A 82 -4.61 17.38 -12.58
N ARG A 83 -5.81 17.60 -13.13
CA ARG A 83 -6.68 18.71 -12.70
C ARG A 83 -7.05 18.60 -11.22
N GLY A 84 -7.25 17.38 -10.71
CA GLY A 84 -7.44 17.12 -9.28
C GLY A 84 -6.23 17.52 -8.44
N ALA A 85 -5.01 17.16 -8.87
CA ALA A 85 -3.78 17.51 -8.18
C ALA A 85 -3.51 19.03 -8.16
N VAL A 86 -3.71 19.71 -9.30
CA VAL A 86 -3.52 21.17 -9.42
C VAL A 86 -4.47 21.93 -8.51
N ARG A 87 -5.75 21.54 -8.42
CA ARG A 87 -6.74 22.16 -7.53
C ARG A 87 -6.37 22.04 -6.05
N SER A 88 -5.79 20.91 -5.65
CA SER A 88 -5.29 20.74 -4.27
C SER A 88 -4.05 21.61 -3.97
N ILE A 89 -3.30 22.04 -4.99
CA ILE A 89 -2.11 22.87 -4.84
C ILE A 89 -2.46 24.37 -4.85
N THR A 90 -3.49 24.80 -5.61
CA THR A 90 -3.88 26.22 -5.73
C THR A 90 -4.79 26.73 -4.61
N GLY A 91 -5.31 25.88 -3.72
CA GLY A 91 -5.96 26.31 -2.48
C GLY A 91 -7.29 27.07 -2.63
N GLU A 92 -8.02 26.91 -3.72
CA GLU A 92 -9.34 27.53 -3.91
C GLU A 92 -10.46 26.69 -3.28
N ASP A 93 -10.65 26.87 -1.97
CA ASP A 93 -11.92 26.56 -1.29
C ASP A 93 -12.25 27.69 -0.31
N THR A 94 -13.07 28.66 -0.73
CA THR A 94 -13.73 29.62 0.17
C THR A 94 -15.15 29.96 -0.31
N ALA A 95 -16.10 29.66 0.58
CA ALA A 95 -17.49 30.13 0.71
C ALA A 95 -18.66 29.27 0.12
N PRO A 96 -19.82 29.25 0.82
CA PRO A 96 -20.56 28.01 1.08
C PRO A 96 -21.82 27.87 0.22
N SER A 97 -22.14 26.64 -0.19
CA SER A 97 -23.48 26.26 -0.64
C SER A 97 -23.95 25.01 0.10
N TYR A 98 -25.09 25.16 0.74
CA TYR A 98 -25.85 24.17 1.49
C TYR A 98 -26.07 22.87 0.69
N ALA A 99 -25.48 21.77 1.13
CA ALA A 99 -25.78 20.39 0.73
C ALA A 99 -25.55 19.46 1.95
N PRO A 100 -26.37 18.40 2.13
CA PRO A 100 -26.40 17.57 3.34
C PRO A 100 -25.09 16.78 3.52
N PRO A 101 -24.76 16.31 4.75
CA PRO A 101 -23.39 16.03 5.15
C PRO A 101 -22.79 14.85 4.36
N VAL A 102 -21.83 15.16 3.50
CA VAL A 102 -20.79 14.23 3.05
C VAL A 102 -19.73 14.16 4.15
N PRO A 103 -19.40 12.98 4.71
CA PRO A 103 -18.28 12.89 5.63
C PRO A 103 -16.97 13.14 4.87
N ALA A 104 -16.10 13.88 5.54
CA ALA A 104 -14.85 14.45 5.05
C ALA A 104 -13.99 13.47 4.25
N ALA A 105 -13.40 14.00 3.17
CA ALA A 105 -12.32 13.37 2.42
C ALA A 105 -11.20 12.98 3.37
N ALA A 106 -11.00 11.68 3.51
CA ALA A 106 -9.97 11.09 4.36
C ALA A 106 -9.12 10.14 3.51
N HIS A 107 -7.82 10.19 3.79
CA HIS A 107 -6.71 9.36 3.35
C HIS A 107 -7.06 8.01 2.71
N ALA A 108 -6.33 7.66 1.64
CA ALA A 108 -6.31 6.30 1.09
C ALA A 108 -6.14 5.29 2.23
N ALA A 109 -7.20 4.54 2.52
CA ALA A 109 -7.25 3.66 3.67
C ALA A 109 -6.47 2.37 3.38
N ALA A 110 -5.35 2.22 4.06
CA ALA A 110 -4.60 0.99 4.17
C ALA A 110 -5.30 -0.05 5.11
N PRO A 111 -4.81 -1.30 5.15
CA PRO A 111 -5.47 -2.40 5.85
C PRO A 111 -5.65 -2.13 7.34
N HIS A 112 -6.83 -2.44 7.85
CA HIS A 112 -7.09 -2.52 9.28
C HIS A 112 -7.34 -3.97 9.66
N PHE A 113 -6.45 -4.56 10.45
CA PHE A 113 -6.75 -5.80 11.15
C PHE A 113 -7.53 -5.46 12.43
N PRO A 114 -8.71 -6.05 12.69
CA PRO A 114 -9.38 -5.86 13.95
C PRO A 114 -8.51 -6.45 15.07
N ALA A 115 -8.20 -5.64 16.08
CA ALA A 115 -7.49 -6.10 17.26
C ALA A 115 -8.38 -7.11 18.03
N PRO A 116 -7.81 -8.21 18.56
CA PRO A 116 -8.55 -9.06 19.48
C PRO A 116 -8.93 -8.28 20.74
N ALA A 117 -10.10 -8.56 21.31
CA ALA A 117 -10.55 -7.98 22.56
C ALA A 117 -9.53 -8.30 23.67
N ALA A 118 -9.04 -7.26 24.35
CA ALA A 118 -8.13 -7.41 25.48
C ALA A 118 -8.80 -8.25 26.59
N PRO A 119 -8.11 -9.24 27.18
CA PRO A 119 -8.63 -9.93 28.35
C PRO A 119 -8.75 -8.96 29.54
N PRO A 120 -9.67 -9.18 30.49
CA PRO A 120 -9.82 -8.33 31.65
C PRO A 120 -8.52 -8.32 32.47
N ALA A 121 -8.06 -7.11 32.80
CA ALA A 121 -6.88 -6.90 33.62
C ALA A 121 -7.06 -7.55 35.00
N TYR A 122 -6.19 -8.49 35.34
CA TYR A 122 -6.03 -8.94 36.72
C TYR A 122 -5.47 -7.78 37.57
N PRO A 123 -6.00 -7.53 38.79
CA PRO A 123 -5.45 -6.50 39.66
C PRO A 123 -4.05 -6.90 40.14
N ALA A 124 -3.09 -5.99 39.97
CA ALA A 124 -1.73 -6.13 40.47
C ALA A 124 -1.69 -6.11 42.02
N PRO A 125 -0.82 -6.90 42.67
CA PRO A 125 -0.63 -6.82 44.12
C PRO A 125 0.17 -5.57 44.52
N ALA A 126 -0.14 -5.06 45.71
CA ALA A 126 0.36 -3.82 46.30
C ALA A 126 1.89 -3.77 46.52
N PRO A 127 2.52 -2.57 46.50
CA PRO A 127 3.94 -2.42 46.74
C PRO A 127 4.29 -2.33 48.24
N SER A 128 5.41 -2.95 48.64
CA SER A 128 6.07 -2.74 49.92
C SER A 128 7.11 -1.60 49.83
N PRO A 129 7.38 -0.87 50.94
CA PRO A 129 8.13 0.38 50.90
C PRO A 129 9.64 0.18 51.05
N ALA A 130 10.44 0.98 50.34
CA ALA A 130 11.85 1.20 50.63
C ALA A 130 12.19 2.71 50.55
N SER A 131 12.97 3.14 51.53
CA SER A 131 13.36 4.50 51.92
C SER A 131 14.33 5.21 50.95
N PRO A 132 14.60 6.53 51.13
CA PRO A 132 14.96 7.46 50.06
C PRO A 132 16.46 7.70 49.96
N ALA A 133 16.95 8.00 48.74
CA ALA A 133 18.09 8.92 48.55
C ALA A 133 18.28 9.35 47.08
N THR A 134 18.53 10.65 46.93
CA THR A 134 19.28 11.34 45.87
C THR A 134 18.58 11.66 44.55
N ALA A 135 18.27 12.96 44.43
CA ALA A 135 17.90 13.64 43.21
C ALA A 135 19.04 13.58 42.18
N SER A 136 18.70 13.21 40.95
CA SER A 136 19.46 13.56 39.75
C SER A 136 18.45 13.77 38.63
N HIS A 137 18.44 14.99 38.11
CA HIS A 137 17.57 15.44 37.04
C HIS A 137 17.92 14.69 35.76
N THR A 138 17.18 13.63 35.47
CA THR A 138 17.21 12.95 34.16
C THR A 138 15.94 13.35 33.44
N SER A 139 16.11 14.15 32.38
CA SER A 139 15.06 14.48 31.43
C SER A 139 14.44 13.18 30.92
N ALA A 140 13.15 12.99 31.19
CA ALA A 140 12.39 11.87 30.66
C ALA A 140 12.47 11.90 29.12
N PRO A 141 12.82 10.81 28.44
CA PRO A 141 12.60 10.73 27.01
C PRO A 141 11.10 10.85 26.81
N SER A 142 10.68 11.90 26.10
CA SER A 142 9.32 12.02 25.62
C SER A 142 9.03 10.78 24.77
N SER A 143 8.29 9.84 25.32
CA SER A 143 7.71 8.71 24.62
C SER A 143 6.68 9.27 23.64
N HIS A 144 7.15 9.72 22.48
CA HIS A 144 6.33 9.77 21.29
C HIS A 144 5.93 8.32 21.01
N ALA A 145 4.70 7.96 21.39
CA ALA A 145 4.11 6.72 20.95
C ALA A 145 4.22 6.67 19.42
N PRO A 146 4.82 5.62 18.83
CA PRO A 146 4.89 5.51 17.39
C PRO A 146 3.46 5.52 16.85
N VAL A 147 3.14 6.49 16.01
CA VAL A 147 1.90 6.52 15.26
C VAL A 147 1.82 5.18 14.51
N PRO A 148 0.71 4.41 14.61
CA PRO A 148 0.61 3.11 13.96
C PRO A 148 0.77 3.32 12.45
N GLN A 149 1.91 2.92 11.92
CA GLN A 149 2.22 3.04 10.50
C GLN A 149 1.37 2.00 9.76
N GLN A 150 0.43 2.50 8.95
CA GLN A 150 -0.46 1.67 8.15
C GLN A 150 0.36 0.90 7.10
N ALA A 151 0.17 -0.42 7.01
CA ALA A 151 0.91 -1.24 6.07
C ALA A 151 0.47 -0.99 4.63
N VAL A 152 1.42 -0.93 3.69
CA VAL A 152 1.13 -0.82 2.26
C VAL A 152 1.26 -2.22 1.63
N LEU A 153 0.24 -2.64 0.90
CA LEU A 153 0.21 -3.95 0.25
C LEU A 153 0.28 -3.81 -1.28
N GLY A 154 1.28 -4.45 -1.88
CA GLY A 154 1.32 -4.71 -3.31
C GLY A 154 0.37 -5.84 -3.67
N VAL A 155 -0.41 -5.65 -4.74
CA VAL A 155 -1.33 -6.66 -5.28
C VAL A 155 -1.03 -6.89 -6.75
N THR A 156 -0.68 -8.13 -7.08
CA THR A 156 -0.45 -8.58 -8.45
C THR A 156 -1.58 -9.51 -8.88
N SER A 157 -2.29 -9.18 -9.96
CA SER A 157 -3.31 -10.07 -10.54
C SER A 157 -2.70 -10.98 -11.59
N GLY A 158 -3.08 -12.26 -11.60
CA GLY A 158 -2.64 -13.21 -12.62
C GLY A 158 -3.54 -14.44 -12.69
N VAL A 159 -3.37 -15.26 -13.73
CA VAL A 159 -4.03 -16.57 -13.82
C VAL A 159 -3.08 -17.64 -13.31
N VAL A 160 -3.55 -18.50 -12.39
CA VAL A 160 -2.77 -19.61 -11.83
C VAL A 160 -3.46 -20.92 -12.18
N LEU A 161 -2.68 -21.90 -12.61
CA LEU A 161 -3.18 -23.24 -12.91
C LEU A 161 -3.31 -24.09 -11.64
N VAL A 162 -4.52 -24.45 -11.25
CA VAL A 162 -4.77 -25.42 -10.17
C VAL A 162 -5.10 -26.76 -10.82
N GLY A 163 -4.14 -27.68 -10.81
CA GLY A 163 -4.19 -28.88 -11.64
C GLY A 163 -4.18 -28.50 -13.13
N ARG A 164 -5.32 -28.67 -13.81
CA ARG A 164 -5.52 -28.23 -15.21
C ARG A 164 -6.44 -27.01 -15.34
N GLU A 165 -6.99 -26.53 -14.24
CA GLU A 165 -7.95 -25.43 -14.25
C GLU A 165 -7.24 -24.08 -14.15
N ALA A 166 -7.51 -23.18 -15.09
CA ALA A 166 -7.06 -21.80 -15.02
C ALA A 166 -7.94 -21.01 -14.05
N CYS A 167 -7.38 -20.68 -12.89
CA CYS A 167 -8.05 -19.94 -11.81
C CYS A 167 -7.56 -18.48 -11.75
N PRO A 168 -8.46 -17.53 -11.48
CA PRO A 168 -8.07 -16.14 -11.26
C PRO A 168 -7.42 -16.02 -9.88
N ALA A 169 -6.25 -15.40 -9.82
CA ALA A 169 -5.51 -15.22 -8.59
C ALA A 169 -5.14 -13.74 -8.35
N LEU A 170 -5.06 -13.37 -7.08
CA LEU A 170 -4.35 -12.19 -6.60
C LEU A 170 -3.22 -12.64 -5.69
N VAL A 171 -2.03 -12.10 -5.93
CA VAL A 171 -0.86 -12.30 -5.08
C VAL A 171 -0.61 -11.03 -4.30
N VAL A 172 -0.56 -11.15 -2.98
CA VAL A 172 -0.46 -10.03 -2.05
C VAL A 172 0.87 -10.10 -1.30
N GLU A 173 1.61 -9.00 -1.32
CA GLU A 173 2.88 -8.88 -0.62
C GLU A 173 2.96 -7.49 0.03
N PRO A 174 3.34 -7.36 1.30
CA PRO A 174 3.55 -6.06 1.90
C PRO A 174 4.83 -5.43 1.35
N THR A 175 4.83 -4.11 1.18
CA THR A 175 6.01 -3.40 0.65
C THR A 175 7.17 -3.31 1.66
N ALA A 176 6.88 -3.60 2.93
CA ALA A 176 7.85 -3.69 4.01
C ALA A 176 7.37 -4.75 5.04
N PRO A 177 8.27 -5.34 5.84
CA PRO A 177 7.89 -6.28 6.89
C PRO A 177 6.81 -5.71 7.81
N ILE A 178 5.79 -6.52 8.14
CA ILE A 178 4.72 -6.10 9.03
C ILE A 178 5.02 -6.57 10.45
N VAL A 179 4.98 -5.65 11.41
CA VAL A 179 5.11 -5.95 12.84
C VAL A 179 3.83 -5.53 13.56
N ARG A 180 3.43 -6.27 14.60
CA ARG A 180 2.26 -5.89 15.39
C ARG A 180 2.60 -4.68 16.28
N PRO A 181 1.74 -3.65 16.36
CA PRO A 181 1.93 -2.53 17.26
C PRO A 181 2.10 -3.00 18.71
N GLY A 182 3.18 -2.59 19.39
CA GLY A 182 3.47 -2.96 20.77
C GLY A 182 4.09 -4.36 20.98
N SER A 183 4.34 -5.11 19.92
CA SER A 183 5.06 -6.38 19.98
C SER A 183 6.58 -6.14 20.04
N PRO A 184 7.34 -6.84 20.90
CA PRO A 184 8.79 -6.87 20.82
C PRO A 184 9.30 -7.74 19.65
N GLY A 185 8.41 -8.13 18.73
CA GLY A 185 8.69 -9.01 17.61
C GLY A 185 9.83 -8.50 16.73
N HIS A 186 10.80 -9.37 16.46
CA HIS A 186 11.95 -9.09 15.60
C HIS A 186 11.77 -9.67 14.19
N GLY A 187 10.55 -9.74 13.65
CA GLY A 187 10.29 -10.41 12.36
C GLY A 187 8.99 -9.98 11.68
N ASP A 188 8.82 -10.39 10.42
CA ASP A 188 7.61 -10.15 9.62
C ASP A 188 6.45 -11.06 10.11
N GLU A 189 5.47 -10.47 10.79
CA GLU A 189 4.28 -11.14 11.34
C GLU A 189 3.14 -11.29 10.31
N PHE A 190 3.32 -10.85 9.06
CA PHE A 190 2.24 -10.79 8.07
C PHE A 190 1.49 -12.11 7.86
N LEU A 191 2.23 -13.22 7.69
CA LEU A 191 1.63 -14.53 7.46
C LEU A 191 0.88 -15.06 8.69
N GLN A 192 1.39 -14.76 9.88
CA GLN A 192 0.71 -15.12 11.13
C GLN A 192 -0.61 -14.36 11.26
N LEU A 193 -0.61 -13.06 11.01
CA LEU A 193 -1.82 -12.23 11.02
C LEU A 193 -2.88 -12.75 10.05
N LEU A 194 -2.49 -13.16 8.84
CA LEU A 194 -3.42 -13.75 7.88
C LEU A 194 -3.92 -15.13 8.31
N SER A 195 -3.06 -15.94 8.94
CA SER A 195 -3.45 -17.25 9.46
C SER A 195 -4.53 -17.13 10.55
N GLU A 196 -4.41 -16.12 11.43
CA GLU A 196 -5.44 -15.76 12.41
C GLU A 196 -6.78 -15.37 11.77
N GLN A 197 -6.76 -14.90 10.51
CA GLN A 197 -7.95 -14.52 9.73
C GLN A 197 -8.48 -15.65 8.82
N GLY A 198 -7.97 -16.88 8.97
CA GLY A 198 -8.46 -18.06 8.25
C GLY A 198 -7.78 -18.32 6.91
N PHE A 199 -6.64 -17.67 6.61
CA PHE A 199 -5.77 -18.11 5.51
C PHE A 199 -5.01 -19.36 5.96
N ALA A 200 -4.81 -20.30 5.03
CA ALA A 200 -4.13 -21.56 5.32
C ALA A 200 -2.76 -21.63 4.62
N PRO A 201 -1.75 -22.30 5.21
CA PRO A 201 -0.49 -22.57 4.54
C PRO A 201 -0.70 -23.27 3.20
N VAL A 202 0.02 -22.82 2.17
CA VAL A 202 0.00 -23.40 0.83
C VAL A 202 1.31 -24.14 0.61
N VAL A 203 1.21 -25.46 0.44
CA VAL A 203 2.36 -26.35 0.20
C VAL A 203 2.38 -26.93 -1.22
N ASP A 204 1.25 -26.87 -1.93
CA ASP A 204 1.08 -27.37 -3.29
C ASP A 204 0.06 -26.51 -4.04
N LEU A 205 0.51 -25.76 -5.04
CA LEU A 205 -0.34 -24.91 -5.88
C LEU A 205 -1.24 -25.69 -6.85
N SER A 206 -1.02 -27.00 -6.99
CA SER A 206 -1.90 -27.87 -7.77
C SER A 206 -3.23 -28.12 -7.05
N ARG A 207 -3.34 -27.73 -5.77
CA ARG A 207 -4.55 -27.80 -4.97
C ARG A 207 -5.06 -26.39 -4.66
N PRO A 208 -6.39 -26.17 -4.73
CA PRO A 208 -6.95 -24.88 -4.38
C PRO A 208 -6.79 -24.62 -2.88
N PRO A 209 -6.51 -23.38 -2.44
CA PRO A 209 -6.57 -23.00 -1.04
C PRO A 209 -7.96 -23.23 -0.43
N ALA A 210 -8.01 -23.34 0.90
CA ALA A 210 -9.27 -23.49 1.63
C ALA A 210 -10.21 -22.29 1.39
N PRO A 211 -11.54 -22.51 1.31
CA PRO A 211 -12.50 -21.41 1.23
C PRO A 211 -12.47 -20.51 2.47
N ASN A 212 -12.53 -19.20 2.27
CA ASN A 212 -12.71 -18.22 3.35
C ASN A 212 -13.95 -17.34 3.04
N PRO A 213 -15.16 -17.77 3.43
CA PRO A 213 -16.40 -17.13 3.01
C PRO A 213 -16.69 -15.82 3.75
N GLY A 214 -15.99 -15.53 4.85
CA GLY A 214 -16.12 -14.24 5.54
C GLY A 214 -15.47 -13.09 4.78
N TRP A 215 -14.56 -13.43 3.86
CA TRP A 215 -13.85 -12.49 3.00
C TRP A 215 -14.45 -12.48 1.60
N SER A 216 -14.21 -11.41 0.84
CA SER A 216 -14.68 -11.35 -0.55
C SER A 216 -13.83 -10.41 -1.40
N VAL A 217 -13.85 -10.62 -2.72
CA VAL A 217 -13.19 -9.73 -3.68
C VAL A 217 -14.24 -8.88 -4.37
N LEU A 218 -14.14 -7.57 -4.23
CA LEU A 218 -15.03 -6.61 -4.88
C LEU A 218 -14.60 -6.38 -6.32
N LEU A 219 -15.41 -6.90 -7.24
CA LEU A 219 -15.30 -6.66 -8.67
C LEU A 219 -16.51 -5.85 -9.12
N ALA A 220 -16.27 -4.75 -9.83
CA ALA A 220 -17.33 -3.97 -10.45
C ALA A 220 -16.87 -3.47 -11.81
N MET A 221 -17.76 -3.56 -12.81
CA MET A 221 -17.48 -3.15 -14.19
C MET A 221 -16.23 -3.83 -14.79
N GLY A 222 -15.98 -5.09 -14.43
CA GLY A 222 -14.82 -5.86 -14.92
C GLY A 222 -13.46 -5.41 -14.37
N ARG A 223 -13.46 -4.58 -13.32
CA ARG A 223 -12.26 -4.07 -12.64
C ARG A 223 -12.22 -4.54 -11.18
N LEU A 224 -11.00 -4.62 -10.64
CA LEU A 224 -10.75 -4.93 -9.23
C LEU A 224 -10.76 -3.64 -8.40
N HIS A 225 -11.58 -3.62 -7.34
CA HIS A 225 -11.71 -2.46 -6.46
C HIS A 225 -11.14 -2.71 -5.07
N ALA A 226 -11.45 -3.85 -4.46
CA ALA A 226 -11.06 -4.12 -3.08
C ALA A 226 -11.03 -5.62 -2.74
N VAL A 227 -10.30 -5.95 -1.67
CA VAL A 227 -10.46 -7.19 -0.92
C VAL A 227 -11.12 -6.81 0.40
N LEU A 228 -12.29 -7.37 0.64
CA LEU A 228 -13.12 -7.08 1.80
C LEU A 228 -12.95 -8.17 2.85
N MET A 229 -12.92 -7.74 4.10
CA MET A 229 -12.90 -8.62 5.26
C MET A 229 -14.18 -8.46 6.08
N PRO A 230 -14.57 -9.47 6.88
CA PRO A 230 -15.75 -9.36 7.71
C PRO A 230 -15.54 -8.28 8.76
N ALA A 231 -16.56 -7.46 9.01
CA ALA A 231 -16.48 -6.47 10.07
C ALA A 231 -16.60 -7.12 11.45
N PRO A 232 -15.96 -6.55 12.49
CA PRO A 232 -16.19 -6.93 13.87
C PRO A 232 -17.68 -6.86 14.20
N GLY A 233 -18.22 -7.92 14.82
CA GLY A 233 -19.62 -7.95 15.28
C GLY A 233 -20.67 -8.15 14.17
N GLY A 234 -20.29 -8.60 12.97
CA GLY A 234 -21.25 -8.95 11.90
C GLY A 234 -21.80 -7.75 11.12
N GLY A 235 -21.14 -6.60 11.20
CA GLY A 235 -21.47 -5.41 10.41
C GLY A 235 -21.14 -5.55 8.91
N ARG A 236 -21.31 -4.45 8.16
CA ARG A 236 -20.97 -4.40 6.73
C ARG A 236 -19.47 -4.69 6.54
N PRO A 237 -19.08 -5.55 5.57
CA PRO A 237 -17.68 -5.82 5.27
C PRO A 237 -16.88 -4.52 5.07
N VAL A 238 -15.65 -4.52 5.57
CA VAL A 238 -14.73 -3.38 5.45
C VAL A 238 -13.61 -3.73 4.47
N ALA A 239 -13.06 -2.73 3.78
CA ALA A 239 -11.93 -2.96 2.90
C ALA A 239 -10.68 -3.27 3.73
N TRP A 240 -10.17 -4.50 3.59
CA TRP A 240 -8.84 -4.85 4.07
C TRP A 240 -7.78 -4.33 3.09
N TRP A 241 -8.08 -4.34 1.80
CA TRP A 241 -7.27 -3.68 0.80
C TRP A 241 -8.19 -3.00 -0.21
N GLN A 242 -7.80 -1.82 -0.67
CA GLN A 242 -8.54 -1.07 -1.69
C GLN A 242 -7.57 -0.52 -2.74
N ALA A 243 -7.92 -0.70 -4.00
CA ALA A 243 -7.21 -0.09 -5.11
C ALA A 243 -7.42 1.43 -5.08
N HIS A 244 -6.33 2.20 -5.20
CA HIS A 244 -6.44 3.65 -5.35
C HIS A 244 -7.25 4.05 -6.59
N SER A 245 -7.09 3.28 -7.67
CA SER A 245 -7.91 3.35 -8.87
C SER A 245 -8.32 1.94 -9.27
N PRO A 246 -9.58 1.71 -9.69
CA PRO A 246 -10.05 0.39 -10.07
C PRO A 246 -9.14 -0.27 -11.10
N MET A 247 -8.52 -1.39 -10.73
CA MET A 247 -7.46 -2.01 -11.54
C MET A 247 -8.08 -2.79 -12.70
N PRO A 248 -7.62 -2.55 -13.95
CA PRO A 248 -8.01 -3.38 -15.07
C PRO A 248 -7.43 -4.79 -14.89
N LEU A 249 -8.21 -5.79 -15.32
CA LEU A 249 -7.82 -7.20 -15.26
C LEU A 249 -7.64 -7.72 -16.68
N SER A 250 -6.83 -8.76 -16.87
CA SER A 250 -6.70 -9.39 -18.19
C SER A 250 -8.00 -10.10 -18.59
N GLU A 251 -8.19 -10.33 -19.89
CA GLU A 251 -9.34 -11.11 -20.38
C GLU A 251 -9.32 -12.54 -19.86
N GLY A 252 -8.15 -13.18 -19.82
CA GLY A 252 -7.97 -14.52 -19.25
C GLY A 252 -8.40 -14.58 -17.79
N TRP A 253 -8.06 -13.56 -17.00
CA TRP A 253 -8.47 -13.45 -15.60
C TRP A 253 -9.98 -13.29 -15.44
N ARG A 254 -10.60 -12.38 -16.20
CA ARG A 254 -12.07 -12.19 -16.19
C ARG A 254 -12.82 -13.45 -16.66
N GLY A 255 -12.33 -14.10 -17.70
CA GLY A 255 -12.88 -15.36 -18.19
C GLY A 255 -12.80 -16.47 -17.14
N ALA A 256 -11.69 -16.54 -16.39
CA ALA A 256 -11.54 -17.47 -15.27
C ALA A 256 -12.55 -17.17 -14.16
N VAL A 257 -12.70 -15.91 -13.74
CA VAL A 257 -13.71 -15.52 -12.74
C VAL A 257 -15.13 -15.87 -13.17
N GLY A 258 -15.49 -15.64 -14.44
CA GLY A 258 -16.81 -15.97 -14.96
C GLY A 258 -17.16 -17.46 -14.82
N ARG A 259 -16.16 -18.34 -14.96
CA ARG A 259 -16.30 -19.80 -14.80
C ARG A 259 -16.30 -20.23 -13.34
N THR A 260 -15.36 -19.72 -12.54
CA THR A 260 -15.11 -20.23 -11.18
C THR A 260 -15.97 -19.57 -10.12
N ARG A 261 -16.44 -18.33 -10.36
CA ARG A 261 -17.14 -17.47 -9.39
C ARG A 261 -16.41 -17.27 -8.07
N LYS A 262 -15.09 -17.46 -8.06
CA LYS A 262 -14.20 -17.32 -6.91
C LYS A 262 -12.84 -16.81 -7.36
N VAL A 263 -12.13 -16.15 -6.45
CA VAL A 263 -10.76 -15.67 -6.65
C VAL A 263 -9.85 -16.34 -5.63
N LEU A 264 -8.68 -16.79 -6.07
CA LEU A 264 -7.65 -17.32 -5.18
C LEU A 264 -6.77 -16.17 -4.70
N ILE A 265 -6.62 -16.03 -3.39
CA ILE A 265 -5.65 -15.10 -2.82
C ILE A 265 -4.46 -15.93 -2.34
N TYR A 266 -3.26 -15.51 -2.74
CA TYR A 266 -2.00 -16.00 -2.21
C TYR A 266 -1.26 -14.83 -1.56
N ALA A 267 -0.71 -15.03 -0.38
CA ALA A 267 0.00 -13.99 0.34
C ALA A 267 1.35 -14.48 0.85
N ALA A 268 2.35 -13.61 0.74
CA ALA A 268 3.73 -13.89 1.13
C ALA A 268 4.31 -12.69 1.92
N ALA A 269 5.36 -12.95 2.71
CA ALA A 269 6.12 -11.91 3.42
C ALA A 269 6.81 -10.95 2.45
N ALA A 270 7.18 -9.75 2.93
CA ALA A 270 7.82 -8.72 2.09
C ALA A 270 9.05 -9.26 1.34
N GLY A 271 9.15 -9.00 0.04
CA GLY A 271 10.27 -9.41 -0.80
C GLY A 271 10.31 -10.91 -1.17
N THR A 272 9.27 -11.68 -0.89
CA THR A 272 9.27 -13.14 -1.14
C THR A 272 8.97 -13.49 -2.60
N ILE A 273 7.99 -12.80 -3.19
CA ILE A 273 7.51 -13.00 -4.57
C ILE A 273 8.07 -11.89 -5.47
N GLY A 274 7.96 -10.63 -5.03
CA GLY A 274 8.32 -9.46 -5.84
C GLY A 274 7.48 -9.29 -7.10
N THR A 275 7.92 -8.40 -8.00
CA THR A 275 7.24 -8.15 -9.28
C THR A 275 7.56 -9.23 -10.31
N GLN A 276 6.53 -9.87 -10.85
CA GLN A 276 6.69 -10.94 -11.84
C GLN A 276 6.01 -10.52 -13.16
N PRO A 277 6.76 -10.22 -14.23
CA PRO A 277 6.19 -9.70 -15.48
C PRO A 277 5.45 -10.76 -16.31
N ARG A 278 5.67 -12.05 -16.05
CA ARG A 278 5.07 -13.17 -16.79
C ARG A 278 4.40 -14.18 -15.85
N GLU A 279 3.33 -14.83 -16.32
CA GLU A 279 2.54 -15.78 -15.53
C GLU A 279 3.34 -17.03 -15.12
N ASP A 280 4.23 -17.53 -16.00
CA ASP A 280 5.14 -18.64 -15.71
C ASP A 280 6.13 -18.30 -14.59
N GLN A 281 6.66 -17.08 -14.60
CA GLN A 281 7.54 -16.57 -13.55
C GLN A 281 6.81 -16.37 -12.23
N LEU A 282 5.58 -15.85 -12.27
CA LEU A 282 4.71 -15.74 -11.10
C LEU A 282 4.45 -17.11 -10.48
N ARG A 283 4.11 -18.10 -11.32
CA ARG A 283 3.90 -19.48 -10.86
C ARG A 283 5.16 -20.03 -10.19
N ALA A 284 6.31 -19.92 -10.83
CA ALA A 284 7.57 -20.42 -10.26
C ALA A 284 7.95 -19.71 -8.94
N ALA A 285 7.64 -18.42 -8.80
CA ALA A 285 7.86 -17.67 -7.56
C ALA A 285 6.95 -18.18 -6.43
N LEU A 286 5.67 -18.41 -6.71
CA LEU A 286 4.73 -18.99 -5.75
C LEU A 286 5.14 -20.42 -5.35
N ASP A 287 5.57 -21.26 -6.29
CA ASP A 287 6.05 -22.63 -5.99
C ASP A 287 7.27 -22.59 -5.06
N ARG A 288 8.23 -21.68 -5.29
CA ARG A 288 9.38 -21.47 -4.39
C ARG A 288 8.95 -20.99 -3.01
N ALA A 289 7.97 -20.09 -2.92
CA ALA A 289 7.46 -19.61 -1.65
C ALA A 289 6.74 -20.72 -0.86
N ALA A 290 5.89 -21.51 -1.52
CA ALA A 290 5.20 -22.66 -0.95
C ALA A 290 6.18 -23.72 -0.42
N ALA A 291 7.22 -24.05 -1.19
CA ALA A 291 8.25 -25.02 -0.78
C ALA A 291 9.03 -24.58 0.48
N ARG A 292 9.11 -23.27 0.75
CA ARG A 292 9.74 -22.72 1.95
C ARG A 292 8.76 -22.51 3.11
N GLY A 293 7.49 -22.86 2.96
CA GLY A 293 6.45 -22.57 3.95
C GLY A 293 6.16 -21.06 4.09
N ALA A 294 6.54 -20.25 3.11
CA ALA A 294 6.43 -18.79 3.11
C ALA A 294 5.23 -18.29 2.29
N LEU A 295 4.18 -19.11 2.19
CA LEU A 295 2.98 -18.82 1.42
C LEU A 295 1.73 -19.27 2.17
N VAL A 296 0.77 -18.37 2.33
CA VAL A 296 -0.59 -18.69 2.76
C VAL A 296 -1.58 -18.35 1.65
N GLY A 297 -2.77 -18.93 1.71
CA GLY A 297 -3.79 -18.67 0.72
C GLY A 297 -5.21 -18.93 1.19
N ALA A 298 -6.15 -18.36 0.46
CA ALA A 298 -7.58 -18.53 0.67
C ALA A 298 -8.34 -18.44 -0.65
N SER A 299 -9.43 -19.16 -0.77
CA SER A 299 -10.38 -19.03 -1.88
C SER A 299 -11.55 -18.15 -1.44
N MET A 300 -11.77 -17.03 -2.13
CA MET A 300 -12.75 -16.02 -1.75
C MET A 300 -13.91 -15.92 -2.77
N PRO A 301 -15.16 -15.73 -2.31
CA PRO A 301 -16.27 -15.35 -3.18
C PRO A 301 -16.10 -13.93 -3.72
N LEU A 302 -16.91 -13.60 -4.74
CA LEU A 302 -17.02 -12.24 -5.26
C LEU A 302 -18.04 -11.44 -4.46
N ALA A 303 -17.79 -10.15 -4.29
CA ALA A 303 -18.77 -9.17 -3.84
C ALA A 303 -19.15 -8.23 -5.00
N GLY A 304 -20.40 -7.76 -5.00
CA GLY A 304 -20.87 -6.73 -5.95
C GLY A 304 -21.17 -7.22 -7.37
N THR A 305 -21.36 -8.53 -7.57
CA THR A 305 -21.73 -9.14 -8.86
C THR A 305 -23.22 -9.27 -9.07
#